data_AF-A0A831PPX9-F1
#
_entry.id   AF-A0A831PPX9-F1
#
_cell.length_a   1.000
_cell.length_b   1.000
_cell.length_c   1.000
_cell.angle_alpha   90.00
_cell.angle_beta   90.00
_cell.angle_gamma   90.00
#
_symmetry.space_group_name_H-M   'P 1'
#
loop_
_entity.id
_entity.type
_entity.pdbx_description
1 polymer ?
#
loop_
_entity_poly.entity_id
_entity_poly.type
_entity_poly.pdbx_seq_one_letter_code
_entity_poly.pdbx_strand_id
1 'polypeptide(L)'
;MTIKIKLTLNVIIVLLIVAAVAATSFIGMGFVRSKLFYLTQTSTPFQMRTVEFQRALQGASAELVKVAASRNMEVFQVNRTAAEAALGEVVAAQRALAALIDSDAVQTDDELERIARELTEATEKRLRAEADAVAANKAITERAKGTSTKLRELDARIKLLHSDRSATFVAALKQTKGSRPTCGRSSSCAPL
;
A
#
# COMPACT_ATOMS: atom_id res chain seq x y z
N MET A 1 87.72 -49.33 4.85
CA MET A 1 86.95 -48.50 3.89
C MET A 1 86.61 -47.16 4.53
N THR A 2 86.92 -46.08 3.83
CA THR A 2 87.18 -44.73 4.36
C THR A 2 85.94 -44.07 4.97
N ILE A 3 86.06 -43.62 6.22
CA ILE A 3 85.06 -42.85 7.00
C ILE A 3 84.45 -41.68 6.19
N LYS A 4 85.22 -41.11 5.26
CA LYS A 4 84.79 -40.05 4.33
C LYS A 4 83.57 -40.45 3.48
N ILE A 5 83.46 -41.72 3.05
CA ILE A 5 82.35 -42.19 2.18
C ILE A 5 81.02 -42.22 2.94
N LYS A 6 81.02 -42.63 4.22
CA LYS A 6 79.80 -42.65 5.05
C LYS A 6 79.27 -41.24 5.30
N LEU A 7 80.17 -40.27 5.48
CA LEU A 7 79.79 -38.87 5.66
C LEU A 7 79.21 -38.26 4.38
N THR A 8 79.84 -38.49 3.22
CA THR A 8 79.35 -37.97 1.92
C THR A 8 78.00 -38.55 1.55
N LEU A 9 77.75 -39.83 1.86
CA LEU A 9 76.48 -40.50 1.55
C LEU A 9 75.30 -39.92 2.34
N ASN A 10 75.47 -39.60 3.63
CA ASN A 10 74.43 -38.95 4.42
C ASN A 10 74.08 -37.55 3.90
N VAL A 11 75.08 -36.77 3.49
CA VAL A 11 74.86 -35.43 2.94
C VAL A 11 74.05 -35.50 1.64
N ILE A 12 74.34 -36.46 0.76
CA ILE A 12 73.60 -36.65 -0.50
C ILE A 12 72.14 -37.04 -0.22
N ILE A 13 71.88 -37.90 0.76
CA ILE A 13 70.52 -38.30 1.13
C ILE A 13 69.71 -37.11 1.65
N VAL A 14 70.30 -36.28 2.52
CA VAL A 14 69.63 -35.07 3.03
C VAL A 14 69.32 -34.10 1.89
N LEU A 15 70.23 -33.92 0.94
CA LEU A 15 70.04 -33.03 -0.21
C LEU A 15 68.90 -33.53 -1.12
N LEU A 16 68.79 -34.84 -1.33
CA LEU A 16 67.68 -35.45 -2.08
C LEU A 16 66.32 -35.24 -1.40
N ILE A 17 66.26 -35.34 -0.07
CA ILE A 17 65.02 -35.10 0.69
C ILE A 17 64.59 -33.63 0.55
N VAL A 18 65.53 -32.69 0.69
CA VAL A 18 65.23 -31.26 0.53
C VAL A 18 64.77 -30.94 -0.90
N ALA A 19 65.39 -31.54 -1.92
CA ALA A 19 64.98 -31.38 -3.30
C ALA A 19 63.57 -31.96 -3.56
N ALA A 20 63.25 -33.11 -2.98
CA ALA A 20 61.92 -33.72 -3.08
C ALA A 20 60.84 -32.84 -2.41
N VAL A 21 61.11 -32.31 -1.22
CA VAL A 21 60.19 -31.41 -0.50
C VAL A 21 59.97 -30.09 -1.24
N ALA A 22 61.02 -29.54 -1.88
CA ALA A 22 60.90 -28.34 -2.70
C ALA A 22 60.06 -28.58 -3.97
N ALA A 23 60.26 -29.72 -4.64
CA ALA A 23 59.51 -30.10 -5.84
C ALA A 23 58.03 -30.33 -5.53
N THR A 24 57.70 -31.03 -4.44
CA THR A 24 56.31 -31.25 -4.01
C THR A 24 55.62 -29.96 -3.60
N SER A 25 56.34 -29.02 -2.98
CA SER A 25 55.80 -27.69 -2.63
C SER A 25 55.44 -26.87 -3.88
N PHE A 26 56.26 -26.93 -4.93
CA PHE A 26 56.01 -26.21 -6.18
C PHE A 26 54.81 -26.79 -6.95
N ILE A 27 54.71 -28.11 -7.02
CA ILE A 27 53.60 -28.83 -7.68
C ILE A 27 52.30 -28.64 -6.89
N GLY A 28 52.35 -28.68 -5.55
CA GLY A 28 51.21 -28.44 -4.68
C GLY A 28 50.61 -27.05 -4.87
N MET A 29 51.45 -26.02 -5.01
CA MET A 29 51.00 -24.65 -5.22
C MET A 29 50.36 -24.44 -6.61
N GLY A 30 50.85 -25.14 -7.63
CA GLY A 30 50.25 -25.16 -8.98
C GLY A 30 48.86 -25.80 -9.02
N PHE A 31 48.67 -26.91 -8.30
CA PHE A 31 47.38 -27.64 -8.26
C PHE A 31 46.29 -26.87 -7.49
N VAL A 32 46.67 -26.14 -6.44
CA VAL A 32 45.74 -25.25 -5.71
C VAL A 32 45.32 -24.04 -6.56
N ARG A 33 46.23 -23.46 -7.35
CA ARG A 33 45.90 -22.36 -8.29
C ARG A 33 44.88 -22.78 -9.37
N SER A 34 45.02 -23.98 -9.95
CA SER A 34 44.07 -24.46 -10.96
C SER A 34 42.66 -24.71 -10.41
N LYS A 35 42.52 -25.13 -9.15
CA LYS A 35 41.20 -25.30 -8.51
C LYS A 35 40.56 -23.99 -8.05
N LEU A 36 41.36 -22.98 -7.67
CA LEU A 36 40.84 -21.65 -7.34
C LEU A 36 40.36 -20.89 -8.58
N PHE A 37 41.08 -20.97 -9.72
CA PHE A 37 40.66 -20.27 -10.93
C PHE A 37 39.36 -20.83 -11.52
N TYR A 38 39.14 -22.15 -11.39
CA TYR A 38 37.90 -22.82 -11.81
C TYR A 38 36.71 -22.49 -10.90
N LEU A 39 36.91 -22.38 -9.59
CA LEU A 39 35.86 -21.90 -8.68
C LEU A 39 35.59 -20.40 -8.84
N THR A 40 36.59 -19.58 -9.18
CA THR A 40 36.38 -18.14 -9.40
C THR A 40 35.59 -17.86 -10.67
N GLN A 41 35.77 -18.66 -11.73
CA GLN A 41 35.09 -18.47 -13.01
C GLN A 41 33.62 -18.98 -13.00
N THR A 42 33.28 -19.92 -12.13
CA THR A 42 31.92 -20.52 -12.04
C THR A 42 31.10 -20.01 -10.84
N SER A 43 31.72 -19.65 -9.70
CA SER A 43 30.97 -19.27 -8.49
C SER A 43 30.71 -17.77 -8.32
N THR A 44 31.46 -16.90 -9.01
CA THR A 44 31.17 -15.45 -9.04
C THR A 44 29.93 -15.07 -9.86
N PRO A 45 29.62 -15.65 -11.03
CA PRO A 45 28.38 -15.31 -11.73
C PRO A 45 27.14 -15.76 -10.97
N PHE A 46 27.19 -16.93 -10.33
CA PHE A 46 26.06 -17.42 -9.53
C PHE A 46 25.79 -16.55 -8.29
N GLN A 47 26.83 -16.16 -7.57
CA GLN A 47 26.71 -15.27 -6.41
C GLN A 47 26.22 -13.87 -6.82
N MET A 48 26.76 -13.30 -7.90
CA MET A 48 26.31 -12.01 -8.41
C MET A 48 24.85 -12.04 -8.85
N ARG A 49 24.42 -13.06 -9.60
CA ARG A 49 23.01 -13.21 -10.02
C ARG A 49 22.05 -13.45 -8.85
N THR A 50 22.50 -14.14 -7.81
CA THR A 50 21.72 -14.32 -6.59
C THR A 50 21.53 -12.98 -5.86
N VAL A 51 22.58 -12.17 -5.75
CA VAL A 51 22.50 -10.82 -5.15
C VAL A 51 21.62 -9.89 -5.98
N GLU A 52 21.71 -9.95 -7.30
CA GLU A 52 20.82 -9.21 -8.20
C GLU A 52 19.36 -9.62 -8.02
N PHE A 53 19.07 -10.93 -7.95
CA PHE A 53 17.72 -11.43 -7.68
C PHE A 53 17.20 -10.97 -6.31
N GLN A 54 18.01 -11.07 -5.25
CA GLN A 54 17.64 -10.59 -3.92
C GLN A 54 17.38 -9.07 -3.90
N ARG A 55 18.18 -8.29 -4.63
CA ARG A 55 18.00 -6.84 -4.77
C ARG A 55 16.73 -6.51 -5.54
N ALA A 56 16.45 -7.22 -6.64
CA ALA A 56 15.22 -7.06 -7.40
C ALA A 56 14.00 -7.39 -6.54
N LEU A 57 14.06 -8.48 -5.74
CA LEU A 57 12.98 -8.88 -4.83
C LEU A 57 12.72 -7.82 -3.77
N GLN A 58 13.77 -7.26 -3.16
CA GLN A 58 13.66 -6.15 -2.22
C GLN A 58 13.07 -4.90 -2.90
N GLY A 59 13.50 -4.58 -4.12
CA GLY A 59 12.94 -3.49 -4.92
C GLY A 59 11.44 -3.66 -5.16
N ALA A 60 11.02 -4.82 -5.66
CA ALA A 60 9.62 -5.17 -5.87
C ALA A 60 8.81 -5.08 -4.56
N SER A 61 9.34 -5.59 -3.45
CA SER A 61 8.65 -5.49 -2.16
C SER A 61 8.46 -4.04 -1.70
N ALA A 62 9.43 -3.16 -1.93
CA ALA A 62 9.33 -1.75 -1.59
C ALA A 62 8.29 -1.03 -2.45
N GLU A 63 8.23 -1.32 -3.75
CA GLU A 63 7.20 -0.77 -4.64
C GLU A 63 5.80 -1.29 -4.27
N LEU A 64 5.65 -2.57 -3.92
CA LEU A 64 4.39 -3.13 -3.43
C LEU A 64 3.92 -2.47 -2.12
N VAL A 65 4.84 -2.15 -1.20
CA VAL A 65 4.50 -1.37 0.00
C VAL A 65 3.99 0.02 -0.36
N LYS A 66 4.57 0.68 -1.39
CA LYS A 66 4.04 1.97 -1.87
C LYS A 66 2.66 1.83 -2.49
N VAL A 67 2.39 0.74 -3.23
CA VAL A 67 1.03 0.43 -3.72
C VAL A 67 0.07 0.39 -2.54
N ALA A 68 0.34 -0.42 -1.51
CA ALA A 68 -0.50 -0.53 -0.32
C ALA A 68 -0.71 0.81 0.44
N ALA A 69 0.33 1.66 0.45
CA ALA A 69 0.30 2.97 1.11
C ALA A 69 -0.40 4.07 0.28
N SER A 70 -0.85 3.77 -0.95
CA SER A 70 -1.46 4.75 -1.85
C SER A 70 -2.78 5.31 -1.27
N ARG A 71 -2.91 6.64 -1.27
CA ARG A 71 -4.05 7.36 -0.67
C ARG A 71 -5.08 7.86 -1.67
N ASN A 72 -4.74 7.83 -2.96
CA ASN A 72 -5.62 8.27 -4.03
C ASN A 72 -5.41 7.36 -5.24
N MET A 73 -6.37 7.39 -6.16
CA MET A 73 -6.35 6.53 -7.34
C MET A 73 -5.20 6.88 -8.30
N GLU A 74 -4.82 8.15 -8.39
CA GLU A 74 -3.75 8.62 -9.28
C GLU A 74 -2.37 8.10 -8.86
N VAL A 75 -2.01 8.27 -7.58
CA VAL A 75 -0.79 7.75 -6.97
C VAL A 75 -0.80 6.23 -6.97
N PHE A 76 -1.97 5.60 -6.76
CA PHE A 76 -2.10 4.15 -6.87
C PHE A 76 -1.73 3.65 -8.27
N GLN A 77 -2.21 4.28 -9.34
CA GLN A 77 -1.88 3.85 -10.70
C GLN A 77 -0.39 4.01 -10.99
N VAL A 78 0.22 5.13 -10.57
CA VAL A 78 1.67 5.34 -10.73
C VAL A 78 2.45 4.25 -9.98
N ASN A 79 2.14 4.02 -8.70
CA ASN A 79 2.81 3.01 -7.88
C ASN A 79 2.58 1.60 -8.40
N ARG A 80 1.39 1.30 -8.93
CA ARG A 80 1.07 0.01 -9.54
C ARG A 80 1.95 -0.25 -10.75
N THR A 81 2.09 0.72 -11.66
CA THR A 81 2.98 0.56 -12.83
C THR A 81 4.44 0.37 -12.44
N ALA A 82 4.91 1.08 -11.40
CA ALA A 82 6.26 0.89 -10.86
C ALA A 82 6.46 -0.50 -10.23
N ALA A 83 5.45 -1.00 -9.50
CA ALA A 83 5.47 -2.33 -8.92
C ALA A 83 5.43 -3.44 -9.99
N GLU A 84 4.60 -3.29 -11.03
CA GLU A 84 4.56 -4.21 -12.18
C GLU A 84 5.92 -4.26 -12.91
N ALA A 85 6.57 -3.11 -13.10
CA ALA A 85 7.91 -3.05 -13.68
C ALA A 85 8.95 -3.76 -12.78
N ALA A 86 8.92 -3.51 -11.47
CA ALA A 86 9.84 -4.14 -10.52
C ALA A 86 9.64 -5.66 -10.41
N LEU A 87 8.40 -6.14 -10.51
CA LEU A 87 8.11 -7.59 -10.60
C LEU A 87 8.69 -8.19 -11.90
N GLY A 88 8.58 -7.47 -13.02
CA GLY A 88 9.23 -7.87 -14.27
C GLY A 88 10.75 -8.00 -14.15
N GLU A 89 11.40 -7.13 -13.36
CA GLU A 89 12.84 -7.24 -13.06
C GLU A 89 13.16 -8.48 -12.21
N VAL A 90 12.29 -8.84 -11.24
CA VAL A 90 12.44 -10.08 -10.45
C VAL A 90 12.37 -11.30 -11.37
N VAL A 91 11.37 -11.37 -12.26
CA VAL A 91 11.22 -12.44 -13.26
C VAL A 91 12.46 -12.55 -14.13
N ALA A 92 12.98 -11.42 -14.62
CA ALA A 92 14.16 -11.38 -15.47
C ALA A 92 15.42 -11.88 -14.71
N ALA A 93 15.62 -11.43 -13.47
CA ALA A 93 16.73 -11.86 -12.62
C ALA A 93 16.61 -13.36 -12.27
N GLN A 94 15.39 -13.85 -12.03
CA GLN A 94 15.10 -15.25 -11.78
C GLN A 94 15.42 -16.13 -12.99
N ARG A 95 15.01 -15.72 -14.19
CA ARG A 95 15.34 -16.44 -15.44
C ARG A 95 16.83 -16.45 -15.71
N ALA A 96 17.53 -15.34 -15.45
CA ALA A 96 18.98 -15.27 -15.58
C ALA A 96 19.69 -16.22 -14.59
N LEU A 97 19.15 -16.41 -13.38
CA LEU A 97 19.63 -17.36 -12.39
C LEU A 97 19.31 -18.82 -12.80
N ALA A 98 18.09 -19.08 -13.29
CA ALA A 98 17.66 -20.40 -13.76
C ALA A 98 18.53 -20.93 -14.91
N ALA A 99 18.88 -20.04 -15.85
CA ALA A 99 19.76 -20.35 -16.98
C ALA A 99 21.18 -20.81 -16.56
N LEU A 100 21.61 -20.51 -15.33
CA LEU A 100 22.91 -20.93 -14.78
C LEU A 100 22.84 -22.27 -14.04
N ILE A 101 21.66 -22.70 -13.58
CA ILE A 101 21.51 -23.91 -12.74
C ILE A 101 20.98 -25.10 -13.57
N ASP A 102 20.52 -24.90 -14.80
CA ASP A 102 19.81 -25.92 -15.59
C ASP A 102 18.72 -26.62 -14.75
N SER A 103 17.99 -25.81 -13.98
CA SER A 103 16.88 -26.30 -13.17
C SER A 103 15.63 -25.51 -13.51
N ASP A 104 14.61 -26.24 -13.96
CA ASP A 104 13.22 -25.80 -14.11
C ASP A 104 12.55 -25.44 -12.75
N ALA A 105 13.34 -25.37 -11.67
CA ALA A 105 12.86 -25.36 -10.30
C ALA A 105 12.49 -23.97 -9.75
N VAL A 106 12.47 -22.93 -10.59
CA VAL A 106 12.24 -21.57 -10.09
C VAL A 106 10.76 -21.21 -10.21
N GLN A 107 9.94 -21.75 -9.29
CA GLN A 107 8.51 -21.47 -9.12
C GLN A 107 8.20 -20.26 -8.20
N THR A 108 9.22 -19.53 -7.74
CA THR A 108 9.04 -18.39 -6.80
C THR A 108 8.31 -17.20 -7.43
N ASP A 109 8.22 -17.16 -8.77
CA ASP A 109 7.63 -16.05 -9.52
C ASP A 109 6.10 -15.99 -9.36
N ASP A 110 5.44 -17.14 -9.52
CA ASP A 110 3.98 -17.25 -9.49
C ASP A 110 3.39 -16.82 -8.15
N GLU A 111 4.06 -17.16 -7.04
CA GLU A 111 3.62 -16.81 -5.69
C GLU A 111 3.78 -15.30 -5.42
N LEU A 112 4.90 -14.70 -5.84
CA LEU A 112 5.12 -13.27 -5.69
C LEU A 112 4.13 -12.46 -6.55
N GLU A 113 3.92 -12.88 -7.80
CA GLU A 113 2.96 -12.25 -8.71
C GLU A 113 1.52 -12.40 -8.19
N ARG A 114 1.17 -13.55 -7.60
CA ARG A 114 -0.13 -13.74 -6.92
C ARG A 114 -0.31 -12.77 -5.76
N ILE A 115 0.66 -12.68 -4.85
CA ILE A 115 0.60 -11.76 -3.71
C ILE A 115 0.50 -10.31 -4.19
N ALA A 116 1.26 -9.94 -5.21
CA ALA A 116 1.20 -8.61 -5.81
C ALA A 116 -0.17 -8.29 -6.39
N ARG A 117 -0.79 -9.24 -7.11
CA ARG A 117 -2.15 -9.09 -7.64
C ARG A 117 -3.18 -8.91 -6.52
N GLU A 118 -3.15 -9.78 -5.52
CA GLU A 118 -4.05 -9.69 -4.36
C GLU A 118 -3.93 -8.34 -3.64
N LEU A 119 -2.70 -7.87 -3.41
CA LEU A 119 -2.44 -6.59 -2.77
C LEU A 119 -2.96 -5.40 -3.60
N THR A 120 -2.73 -5.46 -4.91
CA THR A 120 -3.15 -4.41 -5.86
C THR A 120 -4.68 -4.34 -5.91
N GLU A 121 -5.35 -5.49 -6.03
CA GLU A 121 -6.81 -5.57 -6.01
C GLU A 121 -7.41 -5.10 -4.68
N ALA A 122 -6.84 -5.52 -3.55
CA ALA A 122 -7.31 -5.11 -2.24
C ALA A 122 -7.20 -3.59 -2.04
N THR A 123 -6.08 -3.01 -2.48
CA THR A 123 -5.84 -1.57 -2.39
C THR A 123 -6.79 -0.79 -3.31
N GLU A 124 -7.02 -1.28 -4.53
CA GLU A 124 -7.96 -0.67 -5.46
C GLU A 124 -9.39 -0.68 -4.90
N LYS A 125 -9.84 -1.82 -4.37
CA LYS A 125 -11.15 -1.95 -3.71
C LYS A 125 -11.29 -1.00 -2.53
N ARG A 126 -10.25 -0.87 -1.69
CA ARG A 126 -10.22 0.10 -0.58
C ARG A 126 -10.40 1.53 -1.09
N LEU A 127 -9.61 1.95 -2.08
CA LEU A 127 -9.65 3.32 -2.60
C LEU A 127 -11.00 3.67 -3.26
N ARG A 128 -11.61 2.72 -3.97
CA ARG A 128 -12.96 2.90 -4.52
C ARG A 128 -14.00 3.04 -3.42
N ALA A 129 -13.96 2.18 -2.41
CA ALA A 129 -14.88 2.26 -1.27
C ALA A 129 -14.73 3.57 -0.49
N GLU A 130 -13.51 4.07 -0.32
CA GLU A 130 -13.26 5.38 0.30
C GLU A 130 -13.84 6.53 -0.54
N ALA A 131 -13.67 6.50 -1.87
CA ALA A 131 -14.24 7.49 -2.77
C ALA A 131 -15.78 7.49 -2.73
N ASP A 132 -16.39 6.31 -2.76
CA ASP A 132 -17.84 6.14 -2.67
C ASP A 132 -18.38 6.61 -1.32
N ALA A 133 -17.68 6.31 -0.22
CA ALA A 133 -18.04 6.78 1.12
C ALA A 133 -17.98 8.31 1.23
N VAL A 134 -16.96 8.95 0.64
CA VAL A 134 -16.86 10.41 0.58
C VAL A 134 -17.99 11.01 -0.25
N ALA A 135 -18.32 10.42 -1.40
CA ALA A 135 -19.44 10.87 -2.23
C ALA A 135 -20.78 10.73 -1.51
N ALA A 136 -21.03 9.60 -0.85
CA ALA A 136 -22.23 9.35 -0.06
C ALA A 136 -22.36 10.35 1.10
N ASN A 137 -21.27 10.62 1.83
CA ASN A 137 -21.25 11.59 2.92
C ASN A 137 -21.58 13.01 2.44
N LYS A 138 -21.07 13.41 1.25
CA LYS A 138 -21.44 14.70 0.63
C LYS A 138 -22.94 14.74 0.31
N ALA A 139 -23.47 13.71 -0.34
CA ALA A 139 -24.89 13.64 -0.69
C ALA A 139 -25.81 13.63 0.56
N ILE A 140 -25.42 12.93 1.62
CA ILE A 140 -26.13 12.93 2.91
C ILE A 140 -26.10 14.33 3.52
N THR A 141 -24.95 15.00 3.53
CA THR A 141 -24.80 16.35 4.07
C THR A 141 -25.64 17.37 3.30
N GLU A 142 -25.66 17.27 1.97
CA GLU A 142 -26.50 18.13 1.11
C GLU A 142 -27.99 17.88 1.35
N ARG A 143 -28.42 16.62 1.43
CA ARG A 143 -29.81 16.29 1.79
C ARG A 143 -30.17 16.79 3.19
N ALA A 144 -29.30 16.63 4.18
CA ALA A 144 -29.54 17.12 5.54
C ALA A 144 -29.67 18.64 5.57
N LYS A 145 -28.82 19.38 4.84
CA LYS A 145 -28.94 20.83 4.66
C LYS A 145 -30.26 21.21 3.99
N GLY A 146 -30.63 20.52 2.91
CA GLY A 146 -31.89 20.74 2.20
C GLY A 146 -33.14 20.43 3.03
N THR A 147 -33.09 19.42 3.88
CA THR A 147 -34.17 19.12 4.84
C THR A 147 -34.23 20.19 5.94
N SER A 148 -33.09 20.64 6.45
CA SER A 148 -33.04 21.70 7.46
C SER A 148 -33.61 23.02 6.95
N THR A 149 -33.32 23.40 5.70
CA THR A 149 -33.91 24.61 5.08
C THR A 149 -35.41 24.47 4.90
N LYS A 150 -35.90 23.30 4.42
CA LYS A 150 -37.34 23.03 4.32
C LYS A 150 -38.06 23.07 5.67
N LEU A 151 -37.44 22.53 6.72
CA LEU A 151 -37.99 22.58 8.08
C LEU A 151 -38.06 24.03 8.61
N ARG A 152 -37.03 24.85 8.36
CA ARG A 152 -37.06 26.28 8.70
C ARG A 152 -38.14 27.05 7.94
N GLU A 153 -38.34 26.73 6.66
CA GLU A 153 -39.41 27.32 5.86
C GLU A 153 -40.80 26.94 6.38
N LEU A 154 -41.01 25.67 6.73
CA LEU A 154 -42.26 25.21 7.35
C LEU A 154 -42.52 25.89 8.70
N ASP A 155 -41.51 26.02 9.56
CA ASP A 155 -41.63 26.74 10.84
C ASP A 155 -42.02 28.21 10.63
N ALA A 156 -41.41 28.88 9.66
CA ALA A 156 -41.77 30.25 9.29
C ALA A 156 -43.22 30.35 8.80
N ARG A 157 -43.67 29.41 7.94
CA ARG A 157 -45.06 29.34 7.47
C ARG A 157 -46.05 29.09 8.62
N ILE A 158 -45.73 28.21 9.56
CA ILE A 158 -46.56 27.94 10.75
C ILE A 158 -46.68 29.18 11.63
N LYS A 159 -45.56 29.88 11.89
CA LYS A 159 -45.55 31.14 12.64
C LYS A 159 -46.42 32.21 11.99
N LEU A 160 -46.29 32.38 10.67
CA LEU A 160 -47.13 33.29 9.90
C LEU A 160 -48.61 32.93 10.01
N LEU A 161 -48.96 31.65 9.85
CA LEU A 161 -50.34 31.16 9.97
C LEU A 161 -50.91 31.40 11.38
N HIS A 162 -50.09 31.20 12.42
CA HIS A 162 -50.48 31.44 13.81
C HIS A 162 -50.70 32.93 14.10
N SER A 163 -49.84 33.81 13.57
CA SER A 163 -50.03 35.27 13.67
C SER A 163 -51.25 35.75 12.88
N ASP A 164 -51.52 35.18 11.72
CA ASP A 164 -52.66 35.58 10.87
C ASP A 164 -54.00 35.14 11.49
N ARG A 165 -54.09 33.91 12.00
CA ARG A 165 -55.28 33.43 12.72
C ARG A 165 -55.57 34.23 13.99
N SER A 166 -54.54 34.63 14.74
CA SER A 166 -54.73 35.47 15.93
C SER A 166 -55.13 36.91 15.56
N ALA A 167 -54.56 37.48 14.50
CA ALA A 167 -54.95 38.79 13.99
C ALA A 167 -56.42 38.82 13.51
N THR A 168 -56.85 37.82 12.74
CA THR A 168 -58.23 37.68 12.26
C THR A 168 -59.22 37.44 13.40
N PHE A 169 -58.86 36.65 14.42
CA PHE A 169 -59.68 36.47 15.61
C PHE A 169 -59.85 37.76 16.42
N VAL A 170 -58.78 38.53 16.61
CA VAL A 170 -58.85 39.85 17.28
C VAL A 170 -59.67 40.84 16.45
N ALA A 171 -59.57 40.81 15.12
CA ALA A 171 -60.40 41.62 14.24
C ALA A 171 -61.89 41.25 14.37
N ALA A 172 -62.23 39.96 14.40
CA ALA A 172 -63.60 39.48 14.62
C ALA A 172 -64.15 39.85 16.01
N LEU A 173 -63.32 39.79 17.06
CA LEU A 173 -63.67 40.27 18.39
C LEU A 173 -63.96 41.78 18.43
N LYS A 174 -63.19 42.59 17.69
CA LYS A 174 -63.47 44.03 17.56
C LYS A 174 -64.79 44.28 16.82
N GLN A 175 -65.08 43.50 15.77
CA GLN A 175 -66.30 43.64 14.99
C GLN A 175 -67.56 43.27 15.80
N THR A 176 -67.49 42.21 16.60
CA THR A 176 -68.59 41.79 17.51
C THR A 176 -68.77 42.72 18.70
N LYS A 177 -67.71 43.38 19.19
CA LYS A 177 -67.81 44.42 20.23
C LYS A 177 -68.44 45.72 19.70
N GLY A 178 -68.26 46.02 18.40
CA GLY A 178 -68.92 47.14 17.72
C GLY A 178 -70.39 46.91 17.37
N SER A 179 -70.86 45.65 17.36
CA SER A 179 -72.22 45.28 16.97
C SER A 179 -73.16 44.96 18.15
N ARG A 180 -72.84 45.34 19.39
CA ARG A 180 -73.81 45.23 20.50
C ARG A 180 -74.93 46.25 20.30
N PRO A 181 -76.21 45.82 20.16
CA PRO A 181 -77.32 46.76 20.22
C PRO A 181 -77.34 47.35 21.64
N THR A 182 -77.26 48.67 21.72
CA THR A 182 -77.53 49.43 22.94
C THR A 182 -78.99 49.18 23.33
N CYS A 183 -79.23 48.17 24.17
CA CYS A 183 -80.47 48.07 24.92
C CYS A 183 -80.46 49.21 25.94
N GLY A 184 -81.03 50.34 25.51
CA GLY A 184 -81.20 51.54 26.32
C GLY A 184 -82.13 51.25 27.49
N ARG A 185 -81.57 51.24 28.69
CA ARG A 185 -82.29 51.46 29.94
C ARG A 185 -82.85 52.89 29.94
N SER A 186 -84.16 53.02 29.88
CA SER A 186 -84.91 54.23 30.28
C SER A 186 -86.39 53.86 30.35
N SER A 187 -86.90 53.33 31.47
CA SER A 187 -87.67 54.12 32.45
C SER A 187 -88.66 55.11 31.84
N SER A 188 -89.95 54.76 31.76
CA SER A 188 -91.05 55.73 31.98
C SER A 188 -92.40 55.04 32.25
N CYS A 189 -92.88 55.26 33.48
CA CYS A 189 -94.27 55.44 33.94
C CYS A 189 -95.38 54.40 33.69
N ALA A 190 -95.92 53.88 34.81
CA ALA A 190 -97.31 53.44 35.02
C ALA A 190 -98.26 54.66 35.23
N PRO A 191 -99.51 54.47 35.69
CA PRO A 191 -100.69 53.95 34.99
C PRO A 191 -101.78 55.03 34.82
N LEU A 192 -102.74 54.83 33.91
CA LEU A 192 -104.19 55.15 33.99
C LEU A 192 -104.86 54.85 32.65
#